data_AF-A0A665X786-F1
#
_entry.id   AF-A0A665X786-F1
#
_cell.length_a   1.000
_cell.length_b   1.000
_cell.length_c   1.000
_cell.angle_alpha   90.00
_cell.angle_beta   90.00
_cell.angle_gamma   90.00
#
_symmetry.space_group_name_H-M   'P 1'
#
loop_
_entity.id
_entity.type
_entity.pdbx_description
1 polymer ?
#
loop_
_entity_poly.entity_id
_entity_poly.type
_entity_poly.pdbx_seq_one_letter_code
_entity_poly.pdbx_strand_id
1 'polypeptide(L)'
;MEFSGRKRKIHTSPHAEHYAHALQFYEQPPTENICLSEFETFAVDRVKLLKTVENLGLSYVKMSDDYNKKLNNEAKVLNFPYRPDSDHISHFILRLAYCQTEDLRRWFIQQEVDLFRYRFNDLGREQKLEFLHRNNLQYNAISDKEKVALKDQLISSSYGLSGVTIEHQDFYKVPFQDALDLVRARKVYLQAGYVYIPHQDIITIVLNDFRTKLSKALALTARSLPAVHSDERLQPLLNHLSHAYVGQDYSFQKNVGKISLEQIDSLSGKSYPLCMRQLHQAVRENHHLRHGGRMQYGLFLKGIGLSLEQALQFWKSEFIRGKVDADKFDKAYAYSIRHMFGKEGKRTDYTPYSCMKVILSNPPSQGDHHGCPFRHSDPELLKQKLQFYKVSPSGIEQVGESNFSLNHPNQYFIESQRVLSGGKDIKREMETPQRLQENSAGSTAAREAANASQDLAGMTDLDSIFQDP
;
A
#
# COMPACT_ATOMS: atom_id res chain seq x y z
N MET A 1 -31.20 12.49 65.96
CA MET A 1 -29.85 11.91 65.80
C MET A 1 -29.73 11.41 64.38
N GLU A 2 -28.98 12.14 63.57
CA GLU A 2 -28.61 11.77 62.21
C GLU A 2 -27.49 10.72 62.27
N PHE A 3 -27.54 9.70 61.41
CA PHE A 3 -26.37 8.89 61.08
C PHE A 3 -26.09 9.02 59.58
N SER A 4 -24.98 9.66 59.27
CA SER A 4 -24.45 9.91 57.94
C SER A 4 -23.99 8.61 57.26
N GLY A 5 -24.65 8.22 56.16
CA GLY A 5 -24.20 7.15 55.27
C GLY A 5 -23.12 7.65 54.30
N ARG A 6 -21.86 7.27 54.56
CA ARG A 6 -20.71 7.51 53.67
C ARG A 6 -20.91 6.76 52.35
N LYS A 7 -21.25 7.47 51.26
CA LYS A 7 -21.23 6.89 49.90
C LYS A 7 -19.81 6.48 49.56
N ARG A 8 -19.56 5.17 49.44
CA ARG A 8 -18.33 4.62 48.85
C ARG A 8 -18.26 5.10 47.39
N LYS A 9 -17.24 5.89 47.05
CA LYS A 9 -16.85 6.11 45.65
C LYS A 9 -16.44 4.76 45.07
N ILE A 10 -17.17 4.28 44.08
CA ILE A 10 -16.78 3.13 43.27
C ILE A 10 -15.57 3.61 42.46
N HIS A 11 -14.40 3.05 42.77
CA HIS A 11 -13.20 3.25 41.97
C HIS A 11 -13.39 2.47 40.66
N THR A 12 -13.69 3.16 39.58
CA THR A 12 -13.58 2.60 38.22
C THR A 12 -12.11 2.26 37.97
N SER A 13 -11.82 1.08 37.43
CA SER A 13 -10.44 0.74 37.08
C SER A 13 -9.97 1.63 35.92
N PRO A 14 -8.70 2.05 35.88
CA PRO A 14 -8.16 2.86 34.77
C PRO A 14 -8.37 2.19 33.39
N HIS A 15 -8.38 0.85 33.36
CA HIS A 15 -8.67 0.05 32.16
C HIS A 15 -10.06 0.30 31.58
N ALA A 16 -11.08 0.49 32.42
CA ALA A 16 -12.46 0.67 31.96
C ALA A 16 -12.65 2.01 31.23
N GLU A 17 -11.88 3.05 31.59
CA GLU A 17 -11.95 4.36 30.94
C GLU A 17 -11.28 4.35 29.55
N HIS A 18 -10.20 3.59 29.37
CA HIS A 18 -9.44 3.54 28.11
C HIS A 18 -10.25 2.90 26.97
N TYR A 19 -11.10 1.94 27.28
CA TYR A 19 -11.96 1.23 26.32
C TYR A 19 -13.43 1.66 26.38
N ALA A 20 -13.71 2.81 26.97
CA ALA A 20 -15.07 3.31 27.16
C ALA A 20 -15.78 3.75 25.85
N HIS A 21 -15.11 3.69 24.70
CA HIS A 21 -15.69 3.97 23.39
C HIS A 21 -15.22 2.90 22.38
N ALA A 22 -16.10 2.48 21.47
CA ALA A 22 -15.84 1.39 20.52
C ALA A 22 -14.80 1.73 19.43
N LEU A 23 -14.43 3.00 19.31
CA LEU A 23 -13.47 3.53 18.34
C LEU A 23 -12.46 4.45 19.04
N GLN A 24 -11.19 4.38 18.64
CA GLN A 24 -10.07 5.07 19.28
C GLN A 24 -9.13 5.72 18.24
N PHE A 25 -8.43 6.78 18.65
CA PHE A 25 -7.29 7.34 17.90
C PHE A 25 -5.96 6.66 18.20
N TYR A 26 -5.93 5.70 19.12
CA TYR A 26 -4.71 4.97 19.54
C TYR A 26 -3.57 5.93 19.94
N GLU A 27 -3.88 6.89 20.82
CA GLU A 27 -2.93 7.91 21.27
C GLU A 27 -2.02 7.41 22.41
N GLN A 28 -2.58 6.64 23.33
CA GLN A 28 -1.87 6.13 24.51
C GLN A 28 -1.38 4.70 24.27
N PRO A 29 -0.08 4.38 24.44
CA PRO A 29 0.41 3.01 24.30
C PRO A 29 -0.22 2.05 25.32
N PRO A 30 -0.49 0.78 24.94
CA PRO A 30 -0.92 -0.23 25.90
C PRO A 30 0.19 -0.51 26.92
N THR A 31 -0.19 -0.60 28.20
CA THR A 31 0.73 -0.89 29.33
C THR A 31 0.66 -2.34 29.78
N GLU A 32 -0.14 -3.16 29.11
CA GLU A 32 -0.35 -4.56 29.43
C GLU A 32 0.83 -5.42 28.96
N ASN A 33 1.16 -6.45 29.74
CA ASN A 33 2.14 -7.46 29.34
C ASN A 33 1.39 -8.62 28.68
N ILE A 34 1.81 -8.98 27.47
CA ILE A 34 1.29 -10.13 26.70
C ILE A 34 2.41 -11.13 26.46
N CYS A 35 2.05 -12.40 26.25
CA CYS A 35 3.04 -13.39 25.86
C CYS A 35 3.42 -13.25 24.37
N LEU A 36 4.58 -13.80 23.98
CA LEU A 36 5.08 -13.67 22.61
C LEU A 36 4.13 -14.29 21.57
N SER A 37 3.43 -15.38 21.92
CA SER A 37 2.43 -15.98 21.04
C SER A 37 1.20 -15.10 20.84
N GLU A 38 0.76 -14.38 21.87
CA GLU A 38 -0.32 -13.38 21.73
C GLU A 38 0.14 -12.19 20.89
N PHE A 39 1.37 -11.71 21.11
CA PHE A 39 1.97 -10.65 20.30
C PHE A 39 1.97 -11.02 18.81
N GLU A 40 2.43 -12.22 18.47
CA GLU A 40 2.44 -12.72 17.09
C GLU A 40 1.03 -12.86 16.52
N THR A 41 0.12 -13.48 17.28
CA THR A 41 -1.28 -13.69 16.85
C THR A 41 -1.98 -12.36 16.55
N PHE A 42 -1.88 -11.39 17.46
CA PHE A 42 -2.47 -10.06 17.30
C PHE A 42 -1.89 -9.30 16.11
N ALA A 43 -0.58 -9.42 15.86
CA ALA A 43 0.04 -8.82 14.69
C ALA A 43 -0.49 -9.45 13.40
N VAL A 44 -0.49 -10.78 13.33
CA VAL A 44 -0.91 -11.53 12.13
C VAL A 44 -2.38 -11.26 11.81
N ASP A 45 -3.27 -11.29 12.81
CA ASP A 45 -4.70 -11.10 12.58
C ASP A 45 -5.04 -9.67 12.17
N ARG A 46 -4.36 -8.66 12.73
CA ARG A 46 -4.53 -7.28 12.26
C ARG A 46 -3.99 -7.10 10.84
N VAL A 47 -2.85 -7.71 10.49
CA VAL A 47 -2.34 -7.67 9.10
C VAL A 47 -3.34 -8.31 8.14
N LYS A 48 -3.95 -9.45 8.49
CA LYS A 48 -5.02 -10.06 7.68
C LYS A 48 -6.19 -9.10 7.49
N LEU A 49 -6.65 -8.46 8.57
CA LEU A 49 -7.74 -7.48 8.49
C LEU A 49 -7.40 -6.30 7.56
N LEU A 50 -6.22 -5.69 7.73
CA LEU A 50 -5.80 -4.55 6.90
C LEU A 50 -5.61 -4.96 5.43
N LYS A 51 -5.17 -6.19 5.15
CA LYS A 51 -5.15 -6.75 3.78
C LYS A 51 -6.55 -6.97 3.22
N THR A 52 -7.51 -7.38 4.03
CA THR A 52 -8.91 -7.48 3.61
C THR A 52 -9.46 -6.10 3.26
N VAL A 53 -9.17 -5.07 4.06
CA VAL A 53 -9.53 -3.68 3.77
C VAL A 53 -8.96 -3.23 2.42
N GLU A 54 -7.70 -3.54 2.14
CA GLU A 54 -7.04 -3.26 0.86
C GLU A 54 -7.70 -3.99 -0.31
N ASN A 55 -7.85 -5.31 -0.22
CA ASN A 55 -8.41 -6.15 -1.28
C ASN A 55 -9.86 -5.78 -1.62
N LEU A 56 -10.66 -5.46 -0.61
CA LEU A 56 -12.02 -4.97 -0.82
C LEU A 56 -12.03 -3.58 -1.42
N GLY A 57 -11.07 -2.72 -1.07
CA GLY A 57 -10.90 -1.40 -1.67
C GLY A 57 -10.49 -1.44 -3.14
N LEU A 58 -9.91 -2.57 -3.60
CA LEU A 58 -9.63 -2.84 -5.02
C LEU A 58 -10.85 -3.37 -5.77
N SER A 59 -11.70 -4.15 -5.10
CA SER A 59 -12.79 -4.89 -5.73
C SER A 59 -14.13 -4.14 -5.69
N TYR A 60 -14.28 -3.19 -4.77
CA TYR A 60 -15.54 -2.49 -4.50
C TYR A 60 -15.30 -1.00 -4.30
N VAL A 61 -16.34 -0.21 -4.54
CA VAL A 61 -16.36 1.19 -4.10
C VAL A 61 -16.38 1.21 -2.57
N LYS A 62 -15.43 1.94 -1.97
CA LYS A 62 -15.33 2.08 -0.51
C LYS A 62 -16.64 2.59 0.07
N MET A 63 -17.07 2.01 1.19
CA MET A 63 -18.32 2.30 1.88
C MET A 63 -19.61 1.89 1.14
N SER A 64 -19.54 1.20 -0.01
CA SER A 64 -20.71 0.57 -0.60
C SER A 64 -21.28 -0.54 0.29
N ASP A 65 -22.55 -0.89 0.10
CA ASP A 65 -23.20 -1.97 0.85
C ASP A 65 -22.46 -3.30 0.71
N ASP A 66 -21.99 -3.62 -0.50
CA ASP A 66 -21.22 -4.85 -0.76
C ASP A 66 -19.86 -4.83 -0.08
N TYR A 67 -19.15 -3.70 -0.11
CA TYR A 67 -17.91 -3.50 0.63
C TYR A 67 -18.13 -3.73 2.13
N ASN A 68 -19.13 -3.06 2.71
CA ASN A 68 -19.42 -3.09 4.14
C ASN A 68 -19.86 -4.50 4.60
N LYS A 69 -20.70 -5.18 3.83
CA LYS A 69 -21.14 -6.56 4.14
C LYS A 69 -19.96 -7.53 4.11
N LYS A 70 -19.09 -7.43 3.11
CA LYS A 70 -17.91 -8.32 3.01
C LYS A 70 -16.89 -8.04 4.11
N LEU A 71 -16.58 -6.78 4.38
CA LEU A 71 -15.66 -6.42 5.45
C LEU A 71 -16.16 -6.90 6.82
N ASN A 72 -17.46 -6.76 7.08
CA ASN A 72 -18.10 -7.31 8.28
C ASN A 72 -17.95 -8.83 8.39
N ASN A 73 -18.20 -9.56 7.30
CA ASN A 73 -18.10 -11.01 7.30
C ASN A 73 -16.66 -11.48 7.54
N GLU A 74 -15.69 -10.83 6.90
CA GLU A 74 -14.26 -11.14 7.05
C GLU A 74 -13.76 -10.81 8.47
N ALA A 75 -14.17 -9.68 9.04
CA ALA A 75 -13.86 -9.35 10.43
C ALA A 75 -14.41 -10.39 11.42
N LYS A 76 -15.62 -10.91 11.18
CA LYS A 76 -16.22 -12.00 11.98
C LYS A 76 -15.45 -13.31 11.83
N VAL A 77 -15.02 -13.67 10.62
CA VAL A 77 -14.22 -14.89 10.35
C VAL A 77 -12.86 -14.81 11.06
N LEU A 78 -12.24 -13.63 11.06
CA LEU A 78 -11.00 -13.37 11.79
C LEU A 78 -11.19 -13.29 13.31
N ASN A 79 -12.43 -13.32 13.80
CA ASN A 79 -12.78 -13.12 15.20
C ASN A 79 -12.15 -11.84 15.77
N PHE A 80 -12.15 -10.76 14.97
CA PHE A 80 -11.46 -9.53 15.30
C PHE A 80 -12.45 -8.36 15.51
N PRO A 81 -12.38 -7.63 16.64
CA PRO A 81 -11.47 -7.87 17.77
C PRO A 81 -11.86 -9.08 18.63
N TYR A 82 -10.88 -9.88 19.05
CA TYR A 82 -11.08 -11.03 19.94
C TYR A 82 -11.48 -10.58 21.36
N ARG A 83 -10.88 -9.47 21.78
CA ARG A 83 -11.15 -8.73 23.01
C ARG A 83 -11.00 -7.22 22.77
N PRO A 84 -11.63 -6.33 23.55
CA PRO A 84 -11.52 -4.88 23.35
C PRO A 84 -10.09 -4.33 23.31
N ASP A 85 -9.19 -4.94 24.09
CA ASP A 85 -7.77 -4.64 24.16
C ASP A 85 -6.99 -5.10 22.92
N SER A 86 -7.39 -6.20 22.28
CA SER A 86 -6.67 -6.79 21.14
C SER A 86 -6.57 -5.86 19.93
N ASP A 87 -7.58 -5.04 19.66
CA ASP A 87 -7.53 -4.02 18.60
C ASP A 87 -6.49 -2.93 18.91
N HIS A 88 -6.48 -2.47 20.14
CA HIS A 88 -5.57 -1.45 20.62
C HIS A 88 -4.12 -1.97 20.61
N ILE A 89 -3.87 -3.15 21.16
CA ILE A 89 -2.55 -3.77 21.23
C ILE A 89 -2.02 -4.07 19.83
N SER A 90 -2.83 -4.73 18.99
CA SER A 90 -2.41 -5.10 17.62
C SER A 90 -2.03 -3.87 16.79
N HIS A 91 -2.74 -2.74 16.93
CA HIS A 91 -2.40 -1.49 16.26
C HIS A 91 -0.99 -1.02 16.63
N PHE A 92 -0.67 -1.00 17.92
CA PHE A 92 0.65 -0.58 18.40
C PHE A 92 1.76 -1.56 18.03
N ILE A 93 1.48 -2.87 18.00
CA ILE A 93 2.43 -3.87 17.50
C ILE A 93 2.78 -3.58 16.04
N LEU A 94 1.79 -3.33 15.18
CA LEU A 94 2.06 -3.05 13.77
C LEU A 94 2.78 -1.72 13.54
N ARG A 95 2.67 -0.74 14.43
CA ARG A 95 3.52 0.46 14.35
C ARG A 95 5.01 0.12 14.36
N LEU A 96 5.44 -0.90 15.10
CA LEU A 96 6.84 -1.34 15.14
C LEU A 96 7.29 -1.89 13.78
N ALA A 97 6.46 -2.70 13.12
CA ALA A 97 6.80 -3.29 11.82
C ALA A 97 6.72 -2.26 10.68
N TYR A 98 5.67 -1.44 10.67
CA TYR A 98 5.36 -0.57 9.54
C TYR A 98 5.96 0.84 9.63
N CYS A 99 6.74 1.16 10.67
CA CYS A 99 7.45 2.43 10.77
C CYS A 99 8.81 2.46 10.03
N GLN A 100 9.32 1.30 9.58
CA GLN A 100 10.69 1.12 9.08
C GLN A 100 10.99 1.92 7.79
N THR A 101 10.11 1.84 6.78
CA THR A 101 10.28 2.51 5.49
C THR A 101 9.12 3.47 5.22
N GLU A 102 9.28 4.40 4.26
CA GLU A 102 8.17 5.26 3.87
C GLU A 102 7.02 4.51 3.23
N ASP A 103 7.31 3.49 2.42
CA ASP A 103 6.29 2.70 1.72
C ASP A 103 5.41 1.94 2.73
N LEU A 104 6.05 1.27 3.70
CA LEU A 104 5.37 0.60 4.82
C LEU A 104 4.47 1.58 5.58
N ARG A 105 4.99 2.76 5.92
CA ARG A 105 4.23 3.80 6.64
C ARG A 105 3.01 4.25 5.84
N ARG A 106 3.18 4.52 4.54
CA ARG A 106 2.09 5.01 3.68
C ARG A 106 0.94 4.00 3.60
N TRP A 107 1.25 2.72 3.40
CA TRP A 107 0.20 1.72 3.34
C TRP A 107 -0.46 1.48 4.68
N PHE A 108 0.31 1.36 5.76
CA PHE A 108 -0.27 1.13 7.08
C PHE A 108 -1.21 2.27 7.46
N ILE A 109 -0.79 3.53 7.24
CA ILE A 109 -1.65 4.70 7.41
C ILE A 109 -2.90 4.59 6.51
N GLN A 110 -2.74 4.22 5.24
CA GLN A 110 -3.86 4.16 4.31
C GLN A 110 -4.91 3.13 4.73
N GLN A 111 -4.50 1.91 5.07
CA GLN A 111 -5.43 0.85 5.47
C GLN A 111 -6.05 1.12 6.85
N GLU A 112 -5.29 1.67 7.79
CA GLU A 112 -5.82 2.08 9.10
C GLU A 112 -6.85 3.21 8.97
N VAL A 113 -6.60 4.20 8.11
CA VAL A 113 -7.56 5.28 7.84
C VAL A 113 -8.82 4.75 7.18
N ASP A 114 -8.71 3.80 6.25
CA ASP A 114 -9.88 3.19 5.61
C ASP A 114 -10.68 2.31 6.60
N LEU A 115 -10.00 1.54 7.46
CA LEU A 115 -10.63 0.79 8.55
C LEU A 115 -11.31 1.72 9.56
N PHE A 116 -10.65 2.82 9.94
CA PHE A 116 -11.22 3.84 10.81
C PHE A 116 -12.45 4.48 10.17
N ARG A 117 -12.41 4.83 8.88
CA ARG A 117 -13.56 5.38 8.13
C ARG A 117 -14.74 4.45 8.20
N TYR A 118 -14.52 3.16 7.94
CA TYR A 118 -15.56 2.15 8.03
C TYR A 118 -16.20 2.12 9.41
N ARG A 119 -15.39 2.00 10.48
CA ARG A 119 -15.89 1.95 11.86
C ARG A 119 -16.59 3.25 12.28
N PHE A 120 -16.05 4.40 11.90
CA PHE A 120 -16.66 5.69 12.21
C PHE A 120 -18.02 5.84 11.51
N ASN A 121 -18.15 5.38 10.27
CA ASN A 121 -19.41 5.43 9.54
C ASN A 121 -20.52 4.60 10.20
N ASP A 122 -20.16 3.43 10.72
CA ASP A 122 -21.07 2.50 11.41
C ASP A 122 -21.61 3.05 12.75
N LEU A 123 -20.93 4.05 13.34
CA LEU A 123 -21.39 4.69 14.58
C LEU A 123 -22.69 5.45 14.40
N GLY A 124 -23.57 5.34 15.41
CA GLY A 124 -24.74 6.19 15.55
C GLY A 124 -24.39 7.65 15.81
N ARG A 125 -25.37 8.56 15.63
CA ARG A 125 -25.19 10.01 15.82
C ARG A 125 -24.64 10.36 17.21
N GLU A 126 -25.20 9.78 18.27
CA GLU A 126 -24.77 10.06 19.64
C GLU A 126 -23.34 9.61 19.91
N GLN A 127 -22.96 8.42 19.43
CA GLN A 127 -21.60 7.88 19.55
C GLN A 127 -20.58 8.74 18.79
N LYS A 128 -20.93 9.23 17.59
CA LYS A 128 -20.09 10.18 16.85
C LYS A 128 -19.85 11.45 17.64
N LEU A 129 -20.89 12.04 18.24
CA LEU A 129 -20.76 13.24 19.06
C LEU A 129 -19.90 12.98 20.30
N GLU A 130 -20.15 11.87 21.00
CA GLU A 130 -19.34 11.45 22.15
C GLU A 130 -17.86 11.28 21.78
N PHE A 131 -17.57 10.64 20.65
CA PHE A 131 -16.22 10.48 20.13
C PHE A 131 -15.54 11.84 19.91
N LEU A 132 -16.23 12.78 19.27
CA LEU A 132 -15.69 14.12 19.01
C LEU A 132 -15.38 14.86 20.31
N HIS A 133 -16.31 14.86 21.27
CA HIS A 133 -16.12 15.49 22.58
C HIS A 133 -14.93 14.91 23.34
N ARG A 134 -14.78 13.57 23.38
CA ARG A 134 -13.68 12.91 24.10
C ARG A 134 -12.31 13.19 23.50
N ASN A 135 -12.23 13.38 22.18
CA ASN A 135 -10.97 13.64 21.49
C ASN A 135 -10.64 15.15 21.37
N ASN A 136 -11.31 16.00 22.15
CA ASN A 136 -11.17 17.47 22.13
C ASN A 136 -11.46 18.10 20.76
N LEU A 137 -12.29 17.44 19.95
CA LEU A 137 -12.76 17.95 18.67
C LEU A 137 -14.08 18.71 18.94
N GLN A 138 -13.97 19.97 19.38
CA GLN A 138 -15.13 20.80 19.72
C GLN A 138 -15.84 21.33 18.47
N TYR A 139 -16.53 20.44 17.76
CA TYR A 139 -17.31 20.79 16.58
C TYR A 139 -18.73 21.12 17.04
N ASN A 140 -18.95 22.39 17.33
CA ASN A 140 -20.26 22.89 17.72
C ASN A 140 -21.12 23.10 16.47
N ALA A 141 -22.35 22.61 16.51
CA ALA A 141 -23.34 22.93 15.49
C ALA A 141 -23.66 24.43 15.56
N ILE A 142 -23.76 25.07 14.39
CA ILE A 142 -24.16 26.49 14.33
C ILE A 142 -25.62 26.64 14.72
N SER A 143 -25.95 27.80 15.29
CA SER A 143 -27.34 28.11 15.63
C SER A 143 -28.19 28.27 14.37
N ASP A 144 -29.50 28.01 14.46
CA ASP A 144 -30.44 28.23 13.33
C ASP A 144 -30.39 29.68 12.82
N LYS A 145 -30.17 30.64 13.70
CA LYS A 145 -30.01 32.06 13.32
C LYS A 145 -28.77 32.28 12.44
N GLU A 146 -27.63 31.71 12.83
CA GLU A 146 -26.38 31.79 12.06
C GLU A 146 -26.52 31.02 10.74
N LYS A 147 -27.20 29.87 10.75
CA LYS A 147 -27.47 29.05 9.57
C LYS A 147 -28.35 29.77 8.54
N VAL A 148 -29.41 30.46 8.99
CA VAL A 148 -30.28 31.28 8.12
C VAL A 148 -29.50 32.46 7.54
N ALA A 149 -28.68 33.13 8.37
CA ALA A 149 -27.88 34.27 7.92
C ALA A 149 -26.83 33.90 6.86
N LEU A 150 -26.31 32.67 6.90
CA LEU A 150 -25.28 32.17 5.99
C LEU A 150 -25.85 31.31 4.84
N LYS A 151 -27.18 31.21 4.71
CA LYS A 151 -27.83 30.24 3.81
C LYS A 151 -27.31 30.33 2.37
N ASP A 152 -27.27 31.52 1.78
CA ASP A 152 -26.84 31.71 0.39
C ASP A 152 -25.36 31.37 0.18
N GLN A 153 -24.51 31.67 1.17
CA GLN A 153 -23.09 31.34 1.15
C GLN A 153 -22.86 29.83 1.28
N LEU A 154 -23.65 29.16 2.13
CA LEU A 154 -23.61 27.71 2.28
C LEU A 154 -24.06 26.99 1.00
N ILE A 155 -25.11 27.48 0.33
CA ILE A 155 -25.59 26.94 -0.96
C ILE A 155 -24.50 27.08 -2.03
N SER A 156 -23.92 28.27 -2.16
CA SER A 156 -22.95 28.56 -3.22
C SER A 156 -21.60 27.87 -3.02
N SER A 157 -21.23 27.55 -1.79
CA SER A 157 -19.93 26.98 -1.45
C SER A 157 -19.95 25.46 -1.26
N SER A 158 -21.12 24.85 -1.02
CA SER A 158 -21.24 23.41 -0.76
C SER A 158 -21.65 22.67 -2.02
N TYR A 159 -20.86 21.68 -2.44
CA TYR A 159 -21.13 20.93 -3.66
C TYR A 159 -22.38 20.05 -3.52
N GLY A 160 -23.38 20.23 -4.40
CA GLY A 160 -24.54 19.35 -4.49
C GLY A 160 -25.62 19.54 -3.42
N LEU A 161 -25.57 20.61 -2.61
CA LEU A 161 -26.63 20.93 -1.65
C LEU A 161 -27.65 21.92 -2.27
N SER A 162 -28.93 21.54 -2.23
CA SER A 162 -30.04 22.46 -2.52
C SER A 162 -30.44 23.26 -1.28
N GLY A 163 -31.14 24.38 -1.47
CA GLY A 163 -31.62 25.20 -0.34
C GLY A 163 -32.51 24.46 0.65
N VAL A 164 -33.22 23.41 0.22
CA VAL A 164 -34.06 22.55 1.07
C VAL A 164 -33.22 21.58 1.89
N THR A 165 -32.16 21.01 1.31
CA THR A 165 -31.27 20.09 2.03
C THR A 165 -30.49 20.78 3.16
N ILE A 166 -30.20 22.07 3.03
CA ILE A 166 -29.52 22.84 4.08
C ILE A 166 -30.40 22.98 5.31
N GLU A 167 -31.69 23.26 5.17
CA GLU A 167 -32.59 23.47 6.31
C GLU A 167 -32.64 22.24 7.24
N HIS A 168 -32.59 21.04 6.67
CA HIS A 168 -32.67 19.78 7.42
C HIS A 168 -31.31 19.20 7.87
N GLN A 169 -30.18 19.76 7.42
CA GLN A 169 -28.85 19.27 7.79
C GLN A 169 -28.17 20.13 8.86
N ASP A 170 -27.51 19.49 9.82
CA ASP A 170 -26.67 20.20 10.78
C ASP A 170 -25.37 20.67 10.11
N PHE A 171 -25.01 21.92 10.37
CA PHE A 171 -23.73 22.51 9.97
C PHE A 171 -22.85 22.73 11.19
N TYR A 172 -21.57 22.42 11.05
CA TYR A 172 -20.57 22.56 12.10
C TYR A 172 -19.58 23.64 11.72
N LYS A 173 -19.25 24.48 12.70
CA LYS A 173 -18.23 25.52 12.57
C LYS A 173 -16.92 25.00 13.13
N VAL A 174 -15.91 24.94 12.27
CA VAL A 174 -14.60 24.35 12.62
C VAL A 174 -13.47 25.26 12.13
N PRO A 175 -12.30 25.28 12.80
CA PRO A 175 -11.12 25.97 12.29
C PRO A 175 -10.79 25.50 10.87
N PHE A 176 -10.44 26.43 9.97
CA PHE A 176 -10.18 26.05 8.57
C PHE A 176 -9.00 25.07 8.40
N GLN A 177 -8.07 25.07 9.37
CA GLN A 177 -6.89 24.21 9.40
C GLN A 177 -7.24 22.73 9.55
N ASP A 178 -8.42 22.43 10.10
CA ASP A 178 -8.89 21.06 10.29
C ASP A 178 -9.54 20.50 9.01
N ALA A 179 -9.88 21.37 8.06
CA ALA A 179 -10.62 21.05 6.84
C ALA A 179 -9.90 21.46 5.55
N LEU A 180 -8.56 21.47 5.55
CA LEU A 180 -7.75 21.96 4.42
C LEU A 180 -8.09 21.31 3.07
N ASP A 181 -8.44 20.03 3.06
CA ASP A 181 -8.82 19.31 1.84
C ASP A 181 -10.13 19.82 1.22
N LEU A 182 -11.06 20.28 2.06
CA LEU A 182 -12.32 20.87 1.61
C LEU A 182 -12.10 22.33 1.17
N VAL A 183 -11.26 23.06 1.91
CA VAL A 183 -10.88 24.45 1.61
C VAL A 183 -10.16 24.54 0.27
N ARG A 184 -9.11 23.74 0.04
CA ARG A 184 -8.33 23.76 -1.21
C ARG A 184 -9.19 23.45 -2.44
N ALA A 185 -10.21 22.61 -2.26
CA ALA A 185 -11.14 22.20 -3.32
C ALA A 185 -12.30 23.20 -3.49
N ARG A 186 -12.37 24.26 -2.67
CA ARG A 186 -13.47 25.22 -2.62
C ARG A 186 -14.83 24.55 -2.46
N LYS A 187 -14.89 23.54 -1.58
CA LYS A 187 -16.10 22.74 -1.30
C LYS A 187 -16.83 23.15 -0.03
N VAL A 188 -16.36 24.19 0.65
CA VAL A 188 -16.89 24.68 1.94
C VAL A 188 -16.83 26.19 2.00
N TYR A 189 -17.74 26.79 2.76
CA TYR A 189 -17.75 28.21 3.02
C TYR A 189 -16.71 28.57 4.09
N LEU A 190 -15.88 29.58 3.84
CA LEU A 190 -14.81 30.06 4.73
C LEU A 190 -15.10 31.51 5.16
N GLN A 191 -15.16 31.77 6.47
CA GLN A 191 -15.33 33.12 7.02
C GLN A 191 -14.54 33.28 8.32
N ALA A 192 -13.74 34.35 8.39
CA ALA A 192 -13.01 34.77 9.59
C ALA A 192 -12.17 33.64 10.25
N GLY A 193 -11.52 32.78 9.46
CA GLY A 193 -10.70 31.67 9.95
C GLY A 193 -11.46 30.39 10.28
N TYR A 194 -12.77 30.35 10.05
CA TYR A 194 -13.62 29.19 10.26
C TYR A 194 -14.24 28.72 8.96
N VAL A 195 -14.44 27.41 8.84
CA VAL A 195 -15.26 26.82 7.79
C VAL A 195 -16.54 26.22 8.35
N TYR A 196 -17.54 26.17 7.48
CA TYR A 196 -18.86 25.63 7.80
C TYR A 196 -19.05 24.36 6.97
N ILE A 197 -19.13 23.23 7.65
CA ILE A 197 -19.21 21.91 7.03
C ILE A 197 -20.53 21.22 7.39
N PRO A 198 -21.19 20.52 6.45
CA PRO A 198 -22.33 19.70 6.78
C PRO A 198 -21.91 18.46 7.59
N HIS A 199 -22.85 17.86 8.32
CA HIS A 199 -22.59 16.66 9.15
C HIS A 199 -21.86 15.54 8.39
N GLN A 200 -22.19 15.33 7.11
CA GLN A 200 -21.56 14.30 6.28
C GLN A 200 -20.04 14.50 6.10
N ASP A 201 -19.56 15.74 6.14
CA ASP A 201 -18.15 16.07 5.91
C ASP A 201 -17.30 16.04 7.19
N ILE A 202 -17.93 15.87 8.36
CA ILE A 202 -17.23 15.75 9.65
C ILE A 202 -16.25 14.56 9.64
N ILE A 203 -16.61 13.53 8.88
CA ILE A 203 -15.83 12.31 8.72
C ILE A 203 -14.48 12.63 8.09
N THR A 204 -14.46 13.49 7.07
CA THR A 204 -13.22 13.90 6.40
C THR A 204 -12.25 14.56 7.37
N ILE A 205 -12.77 15.41 8.26
CA ILE A 205 -11.97 16.10 9.27
C ILE A 205 -11.39 15.11 10.27
N VAL A 206 -12.23 14.24 10.85
CA VAL A 206 -11.81 13.23 11.84
C VAL A 206 -10.77 12.29 11.24
N LEU A 207 -10.95 11.87 9.99
CA LEU A 207 -9.99 11.01 9.28
C LEU A 207 -8.65 11.70 9.06
N ASN A 208 -8.65 13.00 8.75
CA ASN A 208 -7.43 13.77 8.55
C ASN A 208 -6.66 13.97 9.86
N ASP A 209 -7.36 14.24 10.97
CA ASP A 209 -6.75 14.30 12.30
C ASP A 209 -6.10 12.95 12.67
N PHE A 210 -6.86 11.85 12.49
CA PHE A 210 -6.35 10.50 12.71
C PHE A 210 -5.10 10.19 11.86
N ARG A 211 -5.16 10.48 10.55
CA ARG A 211 -4.04 10.29 9.63
C ARG A 211 -2.80 11.05 10.07
N THR A 212 -2.97 12.31 10.47
CA THR A 212 -1.88 13.20 10.89
C THR A 212 -1.23 12.71 12.18
N LYS A 213 -2.05 12.37 13.19
CA LYS A 213 -1.59 11.81 14.46
C LYS A 213 -0.85 10.49 14.26
N LEU A 214 -1.40 9.58 13.46
CA LEU A 214 -0.78 8.29 13.16
C LEU A 214 0.55 8.44 12.43
N SER A 215 0.62 9.33 11.43
CA SER A 215 1.86 9.65 10.71
C SER A 215 2.95 10.15 11.65
N LYS A 216 2.61 11.10 12.53
CA LYS A 216 3.52 11.61 13.57
C LYS A 216 3.96 10.50 14.53
N ALA A 217 3.04 9.65 14.98
CA ALA A 217 3.35 8.54 15.87
C ALA A 217 4.35 7.56 15.24
N LEU A 218 4.13 7.15 13.98
CA LEU A 218 5.06 6.26 13.26
C LEU A 218 6.46 6.88 13.10
N ALA A 219 6.54 8.19 12.85
CA ALA A 219 7.83 8.87 12.79
C ALA A 219 8.57 8.85 14.13
N LEU A 220 7.86 8.99 15.25
CA LEU A 220 8.44 8.87 16.59
C LEU A 220 8.83 7.43 16.93
N THR A 221 8.01 6.45 16.55
CA THR A 221 8.32 5.02 16.70
C THR A 221 9.58 4.65 15.93
N ALA A 222 9.71 5.07 14.67
CA ALA A 222 10.88 4.81 13.84
C ALA A 222 12.19 5.32 14.48
N ARG A 223 12.16 6.50 15.11
CA ARG A 223 13.32 7.06 15.82
C ARG A 223 13.75 6.23 17.02
N SER A 224 12.80 5.56 17.67
CA SER A 224 13.05 4.76 18.88
C SER A 224 13.26 3.27 18.57
N LEU A 225 13.04 2.88 17.32
CA LEU A 225 13.09 1.50 16.84
C LEU A 225 14.45 0.79 17.04
N PRO A 226 15.62 1.46 17.02
CA PRO A 226 16.90 0.81 17.31
C PRO A 226 16.96 0.14 18.69
N ALA A 227 16.27 0.68 19.70
CA ALA A 227 16.19 0.06 21.03
C ALA A 227 15.36 -1.23 21.05
N VAL A 228 14.48 -1.41 20.07
CA VAL A 228 13.69 -2.63 19.86
C VAL A 228 14.49 -3.65 19.01
N HIS A 229 15.40 -3.17 18.15
CA HIS A 229 16.26 -4.03 17.32
C HIS A 229 17.26 -4.87 18.11
N SER A 230 17.63 -4.45 19.32
CA SER A 230 18.45 -5.26 20.20
C SER A 230 17.75 -6.50 20.76
N ASP A 231 16.42 -6.60 20.64
CA ASP A 231 15.68 -7.80 21.08
C ASP A 231 15.58 -8.83 19.94
N GLU A 232 16.34 -9.92 20.06
CA GLU A 232 16.39 -11.00 19.08
C GLU A 232 15.03 -11.69 18.86
N ARG A 233 14.09 -11.59 19.81
CA ARG A 233 12.77 -12.23 19.69
C ARG A 233 11.85 -11.45 18.75
N LEU A 234 11.97 -10.13 18.74
CA LEU A 234 11.08 -9.25 17.97
C LEU A 234 11.58 -9.05 16.54
N GLN A 235 12.90 -9.11 16.32
CA GLN A 235 13.50 -8.89 15.01
C GLN A 235 12.94 -9.78 13.89
N PRO A 236 12.93 -11.13 14.04
CA PRO A 236 12.37 -11.99 13.00
C PRO A 236 10.90 -11.68 12.73
N LEU A 237 10.12 -11.42 13.77
CA LEU A 237 8.69 -11.19 13.64
C LEU A 237 8.39 -9.86 12.93
N LEU A 238 9.07 -8.77 13.29
CA LEU A 238 8.89 -7.46 12.65
C LEU A 238 9.30 -7.50 11.18
N ASN A 239 10.36 -8.22 10.85
CA ASN A 239 10.81 -8.42 9.47
C ASN A 239 9.80 -9.28 8.68
N HIS A 240 9.29 -10.38 9.26
CA HIS A 240 8.26 -11.18 8.60
C HIS A 240 6.97 -10.39 8.34
N LEU A 241 6.55 -9.54 9.28
CA LEU A 241 5.36 -8.69 9.11
C LEU A 241 5.56 -7.63 8.02
N SER A 242 6.75 -7.02 7.91
CA SER A 242 7.04 -6.02 6.89
C SER A 242 7.30 -6.64 5.50
N HIS A 243 7.83 -7.87 5.42
CA HIS A 243 7.97 -8.62 4.17
C HIS A 243 6.67 -9.28 3.70
N ALA A 244 5.75 -9.63 4.61
CA ALA A 244 4.41 -10.04 4.26
C ALA A 244 3.62 -8.94 3.52
N TYR A 245 4.10 -7.69 3.51
CA TYR A 245 3.45 -6.52 2.94
C TYR A 245 3.81 -6.20 1.46
N VAL A 246 4.91 -6.70 0.89
CA VAL A 246 5.31 -6.32 -0.49
C VAL A 246 4.54 -7.10 -1.58
N GLY A 247 3.43 -7.76 -1.22
CA GLY A 247 2.86 -8.84 -2.02
C GLY A 247 3.64 -10.13 -1.79
N GLN A 248 3.31 -11.19 -2.52
CA GLN A 248 4.19 -12.36 -2.54
C GLN A 248 5.60 -11.90 -2.89
N ASP A 249 6.61 -12.44 -2.20
CA ASP A 249 7.99 -12.17 -2.60
C ASP A 249 8.19 -12.69 -4.04
N TYR A 250 8.18 -11.76 -4.99
CA TYR A 250 8.33 -12.04 -6.41
C TYR A 250 9.78 -12.43 -6.76
N SER A 251 10.69 -12.43 -5.79
CA SER A 251 12.04 -12.98 -5.91
C SER A 251 12.00 -14.48 -6.23
N PHE A 252 11.06 -15.22 -5.61
CA PHE A 252 10.93 -16.68 -5.72
C PHE A 252 9.49 -17.15 -5.86
N GLN A 253 8.84 -16.86 -7.00
CA GLN A 253 7.62 -17.59 -7.33
C GLN A 253 7.92 -18.97 -7.91
N LYS A 254 7.98 -19.99 -7.04
CA LYS A 254 7.89 -21.41 -7.44
C LYS A 254 6.56 -21.78 -8.13
N ASN A 255 5.56 -20.88 -8.08
CA ASN A 255 4.16 -21.22 -8.32
C ASN A 255 3.45 -20.38 -9.40
N VAL A 256 4.14 -19.48 -10.11
CA VAL A 256 3.60 -18.99 -11.40
C VAL A 256 4.00 -20.01 -12.44
N GLY A 257 3.02 -20.57 -13.15
CA GLY A 257 3.27 -21.56 -14.19
C GLY A 257 4.39 -21.09 -15.11
N LYS A 258 5.33 -21.98 -15.45
CA LYS A 258 6.50 -21.65 -16.28
C LYS A 258 6.02 -20.95 -17.56
N ILE A 259 6.27 -19.65 -17.67
CA ILE A 259 5.94 -18.89 -18.88
C ILE A 259 6.95 -19.26 -19.95
N SER A 260 6.47 -19.66 -21.13
CA SER A 260 7.34 -19.94 -22.26
C SER A 260 7.72 -18.65 -23.00
N LEU A 261 8.84 -18.65 -23.72
CA LEU A 261 9.32 -17.46 -24.43
C LEU A 261 8.33 -16.96 -25.48
N GLU A 262 7.61 -17.89 -26.10
CA GLU A 262 6.62 -17.64 -27.15
C GLU A 262 5.37 -16.95 -26.61
N GLN A 263 5.10 -17.07 -25.30
CA GLN A 263 3.95 -16.46 -24.66
C GLN A 263 4.16 -14.97 -24.34
N ILE A 264 5.40 -14.50 -24.29
CA ILE A 264 5.74 -13.13 -23.84
C ILE A 264 5.00 -12.07 -24.67
N ASP A 265 4.99 -12.20 -26.01
CA ASP A 265 4.34 -11.22 -26.89
C ASP A 265 2.82 -11.20 -26.71
N SER A 266 2.20 -12.36 -26.49
CA SER A 266 0.75 -12.46 -26.23
C SER A 266 0.38 -11.86 -24.86
N LEU A 267 1.21 -12.11 -23.85
CA LEU A 267 1.03 -11.61 -22.48
C LEU A 267 1.25 -10.10 -22.40
N SER A 268 2.15 -9.53 -23.20
CA SER A 268 2.42 -8.10 -23.20
C SER A 268 1.21 -7.25 -23.57
N GLY A 269 0.37 -7.75 -24.49
CA GLY A 269 -0.85 -7.07 -24.89
C GLY A 269 -2.02 -7.20 -23.92
N LYS A 270 -2.07 -8.29 -23.14
CA LYS A 270 -3.23 -8.67 -22.33
C LYS A 270 -3.05 -8.48 -20.83
N SER A 271 -1.83 -8.64 -20.33
CA SER A 271 -1.59 -8.76 -18.89
C SER A 271 -0.44 -7.94 -18.34
N TYR A 272 0.34 -7.28 -19.19
CA TYR A 272 1.37 -6.38 -18.69
C TYR A 272 0.74 -5.06 -18.25
N PRO A 273 1.15 -4.51 -17.09
CA PRO A 273 0.86 -3.12 -16.79
C PRO A 273 1.54 -2.21 -17.81
N LEU A 274 1.03 -0.99 -17.94
CA LEU A 274 1.46 -0.05 -18.98
C LEU A 274 2.98 0.22 -18.98
N CYS A 275 3.62 0.26 -17.80
CA CYS A 275 5.07 0.42 -17.67
C CYS A 275 5.86 -0.74 -18.31
N MET A 276 5.41 -1.98 -18.16
CA MET A 276 6.09 -3.15 -18.73
C MET A 276 5.73 -3.35 -20.20
N ARG A 277 4.50 -2.99 -20.60
CA ARG A 277 4.09 -2.98 -22.01
C ARG A 277 4.94 -2.01 -22.83
N GLN A 278 5.21 -0.83 -22.29
CA GLN A 278 6.10 0.15 -22.92
C GLN A 278 7.52 -0.39 -23.10
N LEU A 279 8.09 -1.03 -22.08
CA LEU A 279 9.43 -1.62 -22.16
C LEU A 279 9.50 -2.78 -23.15
N HIS A 280 8.48 -3.62 -23.19
CA HIS A 280 8.37 -4.71 -24.15
C HIS A 280 8.27 -4.18 -25.59
N GLN A 281 7.44 -3.18 -25.83
CA GLN A 281 7.35 -2.54 -27.15
C GLN A 281 8.70 -1.93 -27.56
N ALA A 282 9.35 -1.17 -26.65
CA ALA A 282 10.63 -0.55 -26.92
C ALA A 282 11.74 -1.56 -27.24
N VAL A 283 11.80 -2.70 -26.54
CA VAL A 283 12.83 -3.72 -26.84
C VAL A 283 12.58 -4.39 -28.19
N ARG A 284 11.31 -4.61 -28.56
CA ARG A 284 10.94 -5.20 -29.86
C ARG A 284 11.13 -4.25 -31.04
N GLU A 285 10.95 -2.94 -30.83
CA GLU A 285 11.10 -1.92 -31.87
C GLU A 285 12.56 -1.49 -32.05
N ASN A 286 13.27 -1.23 -30.95
CA ASN A 286 14.62 -0.69 -31.00
C ASN A 286 15.70 -1.78 -30.99
N HIS A 287 15.30 -3.03 -30.75
CA HIS A 287 16.21 -4.17 -30.55
C HIS A 287 17.27 -3.90 -29.46
N HIS A 288 16.96 -3.02 -28.51
CA HIS A 288 17.84 -2.61 -27.41
C HIS A 288 17.04 -1.94 -26.29
N LEU A 289 17.58 -1.99 -25.07
CA LEU A 289 17.11 -1.17 -23.94
C LEU A 289 18.30 -0.64 -23.16
N ARG A 290 18.19 0.61 -22.67
CA ARG A 290 19.15 1.22 -21.73
C ARG A 290 19.11 0.54 -20.36
N HIS A 291 20.14 0.79 -19.54
CA HIS A 291 20.35 0.10 -18.26
C HIS A 291 19.09 0.07 -17.37
N GLY A 292 18.48 1.22 -17.09
CA GLY A 292 17.26 1.29 -16.27
C GLY A 292 16.10 0.48 -16.83
N GLY A 293 15.95 0.44 -18.16
CA GLY A 293 14.94 -0.37 -18.84
C GLY A 293 15.22 -1.87 -18.75
N ARG A 294 16.49 -2.29 -18.90
CA ARG A 294 16.90 -3.69 -18.75
C ARG A 294 16.65 -4.18 -17.33
N MET A 295 16.95 -3.38 -16.31
CA MET A 295 16.74 -3.74 -14.92
C MET A 295 15.24 -3.84 -14.58
N GLN A 296 14.46 -2.81 -14.89
CA GLN A 296 13.02 -2.79 -14.61
C GLN A 296 12.29 -3.93 -15.32
N TYR A 297 12.56 -4.14 -16.61
CA TYR A 297 11.88 -5.18 -17.39
C TYR A 297 12.42 -6.58 -17.09
N GLY A 298 13.74 -6.74 -16.97
CA GLY A 298 14.38 -8.02 -16.70
C GLY A 298 13.97 -8.62 -15.37
N LEU A 299 13.91 -7.80 -14.30
CA LEU A 299 13.43 -8.26 -13.01
C LEU A 299 11.93 -8.56 -13.02
N PHE A 300 11.12 -7.78 -13.75
CA PHE A 300 9.70 -8.11 -13.94
C PHE A 300 9.53 -9.48 -14.64
N LEU A 301 10.28 -9.74 -15.71
CA LEU A 301 10.27 -11.01 -16.44
C LEU A 301 10.67 -12.19 -15.54
N LYS A 302 11.72 -12.03 -14.74
CA LYS A 302 12.09 -13.00 -13.69
C LYS A 302 10.91 -13.24 -12.75
N GLY A 303 10.28 -12.18 -12.24
CA GLY A 303 9.18 -12.28 -11.29
C GLY A 303 7.89 -12.89 -11.85
N ILE A 304 7.67 -12.90 -13.17
CA ILE A 304 6.55 -13.64 -13.77
C ILE A 304 6.91 -15.09 -14.10
N GLY A 305 8.13 -15.53 -13.81
CA GLY A 305 8.55 -16.94 -13.91
C GLY A 305 9.46 -17.28 -15.09
N LEU A 306 10.07 -16.30 -15.76
CA LEU A 306 11.04 -16.57 -16.83
C LEU A 306 12.35 -17.14 -16.24
N SER A 307 12.84 -18.26 -16.76
CA SER A 307 14.10 -18.86 -16.31
C SER A 307 15.31 -18.02 -16.74
N LEU A 308 16.46 -18.23 -16.10
CA LEU A 308 17.70 -17.59 -16.52
C LEU A 308 18.09 -17.96 -17.97
N GLU A 309 17.94 -19.23 -18.37
CA GLU A 309 18.25 -19.64 -19.75
C GLU A 309 17.32 -18.93 -20.73
N GLN A 310 16.03 -18.89 -20.42
CA GLN A 310 15.04 -18.20 -21.23
C GLN A 310 15.32 -16.69 -21.31
N ALA A 311 15.67 -16.05 -20.19
CA ALA A 311 16.02 -14.64 -20.17
C ALA A 311 17.25 -14.35 -21.05
N LEU A 312 18.32 -15.15 -20.92
CA LEU A 312 19.50 -15.02 -21.78
C LEU A 312 19.14 -15.20 -23.26
N GLN A 313 18.32 -16.19 -23.59
CA GLN A 313 17.86 -16.42 -24.97
C GLN A 313 17.01 -15.24 -25.49
N PHE A 314 16.09 -14.73 -24.67
CA PHE A 314 15.25 -13.58 -25.00
C PHE A 314 16.10 -12.37 -25.34
N TRP A 315 16.94 -11.92 -24.42
CA TRP A 315 17.77 -10.73 -24.60
C TRP A 315 18.79 -10.89 -25.73
N LYS A 316 19.41 -12.07 -25.87
CA LYS A 316 20.37 -12.36 -26.94
C LYS A 316 19.71 -12.30 -28.30
N SER A 317 18.58 -12.99 -28.46
CA SER A 317 17.85 -13.03 -29.74
C SER A 317 17.33 -11.65 -30.15
N GLU A 318 16.96 -10.80 -29.20
CA GLU A 318 16.48 -9.45 -29.48
C GLU A 318 17.64 -8.49 -29.80
N PHE A 319 18.73 -8.51 -29.02
CA PHE A 319 19.84 -7.57 -29.20
C PHE A 319 20.65 -7.83 -30.48
N ILE A 320 20.73 -9.09 -30.91
CA ILE A 320 21.40 -9.48 -32.17
C ILE A 320 20.62 -9.04 -33.41
N ARG A 321 19.30 -8.83 -33.32
CA ARG A 321 18.52 -8.18 -34.39
C ARG A 321 18.89 -6.71 -34.54
N GLY A 322 19.40 -6.10 -33.48
CA GLY A 322 19.90 -4.74 -33.45
C GLY A 322 21.37 -4.65 -33.86
N LYS A 323 22.10 -3.76 -33.18
CA LYS A 323 23.52 -3.46 -33.47
C LYS A 323 24.50 -4.19 -32.54
N VAL A 324 24.04 -5.17 -31.76
CA VAL A 324 24.86 -5.90 -30.79
C VAL A 324 25.22 -7.25 -31.38
N ASP A 325 26.49 -7.52 -31.64
CA ASP A 325 26.92 -8.85 -32.07
C ASP A 325 26.88 -9.86 -30.89
N ALA A 326 26.94 -11.16 -31.23
CA ALA A 326 26.81 -12.23 -30.25
C ALA A 326 27.93 -12.25 -29.20
N ASP A 327 29.16 -11.88 -29.57
CA ASP A 327 30.32 -11.88 -28.67
C ASP A 327 30.24 -10.69 -27.70
N LYS A 328 29.85 -9.51 -28.19
CA LYS A 328 29.55 -8.34 -27.39
C LYS A 328 28.40 -8.59 -26.42
N PHE A 329 27.37 -9.33 -26.83
CA PHE A 329 26.30 -9.74 -25.92
C PHE A 329 26.86 -10.58 -24.76
N ASP A 330 27.62 -11.64 -25.08
CA ASP A 330 28.14 -12.58 -24.09
C ASP A 330 29.11 -11.89 -23.11
N LYS A 331 29.89 -10.91 -23.56
CA LYS A 331 30.84 -10.14 -22.74
C LYS A 331 30.19 -9.03 -21.91
N ALA A 332 29.30 -8.23 -22.50
CA ALA A 332 28.81 -7.00 -21.88
C ALA A 332 27.42 -7.11 -21.22
N TYR A 333 26.59 -8.07 -21.65
CA TYR A 333 25.18 -8.13 -21.24
C TYR A 333 24.82 -9.41 -20.49
N ALA A 334 25.39 -10.57 -20.88
CA ALA A 334 25.07 -11.84 -20.23
C ALA A 334 25.41 -11.85 -18.74
N TYR A 335 26.51 -11.19 -18.35
CA TYR A 335 26.90 -11.01 -16.94
C TYR A 335 25.82 -10.26 -16.15
N SER A 336 25.36 -9.11 -16.66
CA SER A 336 24.30 -8.32 -16.02
C SER A 336 23.00 -9.11 -15.85
N ILE A 337 22.65 -9.95 -16.83
CA ILE A 337 21.46 -10.82 -16.75
C ILE A 337 21.64 -11.90 -15.68
N ARG A 338 22.77 -12.59 -15.63
CA ARG A 338 23.05 -13.60 -14.58
C ARG A 338 23.08 -12.99 -13.18
N HIS A 339 23.58 -11.75 -13.08
CA HIS A 339 23.58 -10.99 -11.85
C HIS A 339 22.15 -10.66 -11.36
N MET A 340 21.23 -10.26 -12.24
CA MET A 340 19.80 -10.07 -11.89
C MET A 340 19.13 -11.33 -11.32
N PHE A 341 19.61 -12.52 -11.71
CA PHE A 341 19.14 -13.82 -11.25
C PHE A 341 19.94 -14.38 -10.06
N GLY A 342 20.85 -13.61 -9.47
CA GLY A 342 21.62 -14.01 -8.28
C GLY A 342 22.65 -15.12 -8.52
N LYS A 343 23.02 -15.39 -9.79
CA LYS A 343 23.98 -16.46 -10.16
C LYS A 343 25.43 -16.00 -10.24
N GLU A 344 25.71 -14.70 -10.11
CA GLU A 344 27.05 -14.10 -10.14
C GLU A 344 27.19 -13.01 -9.04
N GLY A 345 28.41 -12.65 -8.64
CA GLY A 345 28.69 -11.65 -7.60
C GLY A 345 28.44 -12.12 -6.15
N LYS A 346 27.98 -11.23 -5.27
CA LYS A 346 27.61 -11.53 -3.86
C LYS A 346 26.40 -12.48 -3.70
N ARG A 347 25.82 -12.97 -4.81
CA ARG A 347 24.56 -13.73 -4.87
C ARG A 347 23.37 -12.97 -4.26
N THR A 348 23.39 -11.64 -4.36
CA THR A 348 22.24 -10.82 -3.96
C THR A 348 21.10 -11.10 -4.92
N ASP A 349 19.99 -11.60 -4.40
CA ASP A 349 18.83 -11.92 -5.21
C ASP A 349 17.98 -10.67 -5.44
N TYR A 350 18.16 -10.03 -6.59
CA TYR A 350 17.45 -8.79 -6.91
C TYR A 350 15.94 -9.02 -7.00
N THR A 351 15.19 -8.26 -6.21
CA THR A 351 13.74 -8.29 -6.21
C THR A 351 13.17 -7.47 -7.37
N PRO A 352 12.08 -7.93 -8.02
CA PRO A 352 11.30 -7.10 -8.93
C PRO A 352 10.92 -5.74 -8.34
N TYR A 353 10.86 -4.71 -9.18
CA TYR A 353 10.61 -3.34 -8.71
C TYR A 353 9.14 -3.12 -8.38
N SER A 354 8.86 -2.58 -7.20
CA SER A 354 7.54 -2.07 -6.83
C SER A 354 7.15 -0.85 -7.68
N CYS A 355 5.84 -0.55 -7.75
CA CYS A 355 5.37 0.65 -8.42
C CYS A 355 6.02 1.91 -7.85
N MET A 356 6.19 1.97 -6.51
CA MET A 356 6.86 3.08 -5.84
C MET A 356 8.32 3.25 -6.27
N LYS A 357 9.08 2.14 -6.35
CA LYS A 357 10.46 2.18 -6.86
C LYS A 357 10.53 2.67 -8.30
N VAL A 358 9.62 2.18 -9.15
CA VAL A 358 9.49 2.62 -10.56
C VAL A 358 9.10 4.10 -10.67
N ILE A 359 8.38 4.65 -9.70
CA ILE A 359 7.88 6.04 -9.68
C ILE A 359 8.89 7.02 -9.08
N LEU A 360 9.65 6.63 -8.05
CA LEU A 360 10.44 7.56 -7.24
C LEU A 360 11.96 7.45 -7.39
N SER A 361 12.50 6.28 -7.77
CA SER A 361 13.95 6.05 -7.64
C SER A 361 14.77 6.53 -8.84
N ASN A 362 14.40 6.14 -10.07
CA ASN A 362 15.15 6.50 -11.28
C ASN A 362 14.19 7.09 -12.34
N PRO A 363 14.07 8.42 -12.43
CA PRO A 363 13.22 9.05 -13.43
C PRO A 363 13.84 8.90 -14.84
N PRO A 364 13.04 8.53 -15.85
CA PRO A 364 13.55 8.32 -17.20
C PRO A 364 13.98 9.64 -17.86
N SER A 365 15.09 9.60 -18.62
CA SER A 365 15.57 10.71 -19.44
C SER A 365 15.24 10.52 -20.93
N GLN A 366 15.67 11.44 -21.79
CA GLN A 366 15.47 11.29 -23.24
C GLN A 366 16.14 10.00 -23.76
N GLY A 367 15.37 9.19 -24.48
CA GLY A 367 15.78 7.87 -24.97
C GLY A 367 15.62 6.73 -23.96
N ASP A 368 15.16 7.02 -22.74
CA ASP A 368 14.74 5.98 -21.79
C ASP A 368 13.26 5.63 -21.96
N HIS A 369 12.98 4.33 -21.83
CA HIS A 369 11.62 3.80 -21.90
C HIS A 369 11.13 3.21 -20.57
N HIS A 370 11.92 3.35 -19.50
CA HIS A 370 11.61 2.85 -18.16
C HIS A 370 10.77 3.86 -17.35
N GLY A 371 10.42 3.51 -16.11
CA GLY A 371 9.57 4.33 -15.25
C GLY A 371 8.06 4.03 -15.38
N CYS A 372 7.25 4.81 -14.68
CA CYS A 372 5.79 4.69 -14.68
C CYS A 372 5.17 5.67 -15.69
N PRO A 373 4.45 5.19 -16.72
CA PRO A 373 3.83 6.07 -17.72
C PRO A 373 2.83 7.06 -17.12
N PHE A 374 2.08 6.67 -16.09
CA PHE A 374 1.15 7.56 -15.40
C PHE A 374 1.82 8.70 -14.62
N ARG A 375 3.12 8.57 -14.31
CA ARG A 375 3.89 9.59 -13.60
C ARG A 375 4.80 10.39 -14.52
N HIS A 376 5.50 9.71 -15.43
CA HIS A 376 6.63 10.25 -16.16
C HIS A 376 6.31 10.60 -17.62
N SER A 377 5.19 10.11 -18.19
CA SER A 377 4.79 10.53 -19.53
C SER A 377 4.12 11.88 -19.50
N ASP A 378 4.28 12.64 -20.59
CA ASP A 378 3.45 13.80 -20.86
C ASP A 378 1.95 13.40 -20.89
N PRO A 379 1.03 14.18 -20.28
CA PRO A 379 -0.38 13.84 -20.21
C PRO A 379 -1.06 13.63 -21.57
N GLU A 380 -0.71 14.41 -22.59
CA GLU A 380 -1.31 14.29 -23.91
C GLU A 380 -0.78 13.05 -24.63
N LEU A 381 0.52 12.77 -24.51
CA LEU A 381 1.10 11.52 -25.00
C LEU A 381 0.50 10.30 -24.32
N LEU A 382 0.27 10.36 -23.00
CA LEU A 382 -0.38 9.29 -22.24
C LEU A 382 -1.81 9.07 -22.73
N LYS A 383 -2.57 10.14 -22.95
CA LYS A 383 -3.93 10.08 -23.49
C LYS A 383 -3.96 9.40 -24.87
N GLN A 384 -3.07 9.79 -25.77
CA GLN A 384 -2.94 9.16 -27.10
C GLN A 384 -2.61 7.66 -27.00
N LYS A 385 -1.70 7.28 -26.11
CA LYS A 385 -1.38 5.87 -25.84
C LYS A 385 -2.60 5.10 -25.31
N LEU A 386 -3.34 5.66 -24.36
CA LEU A 386 -4.54 5.02 -23.81
C LEU A 386 -5.64 4.86 -24.88
N GLN A 387 -5.82 5.84 -25.76
CA GLN A 387 -6.71 5.75 -26.91
C GLN A 387 -6.28 4.65 -27.89
N PHE A 388 -4.98 4.54 -28.18
CA PHE A 388 -4.44 3.47 -29.00
C PHE A 388 -4.71 2.07 -28.39
N TYR A 389 -4.69 1.97 -27.06
CA TYR A 389 -5.08 0.76 -26.33
C TYR A 389 -6.60 0.58 -26.17
N LYS A 390 -7.41 1.40 -26.85
CA LYS A 390 -8.87 1.31 -26.90
C LYS A 390 -9.54 1.49 -25.53
N VAL A 391 -8.93 2.26 -24.63
CA VAL A 391 -9.59 2.71 -23.40
C VAL A 391 -10.68 3.72 -23.80
N SER A 392 -11.89 3.58 -23.24
CA SER A 392 -12.99 4.49 -23.54
C SER A 392 -12.65 5.93 -23.13
N PRO A 393 -13.19 6.96 -23.81
CA PRO A 393 -12.96 8.35 -23.44
C PRO A 393 -13.29 8.64 -21.96
N SER A 394 -14.41 8.10 -21.46
CA SER A 394 -14.80 8.20 -20.05
C SER A 394 -13.83 7.50 -19.10
N GLY A 395 -13.27 6.35 -19.50
CA GLY A 395 -12.26 5.65 -18.73
C GLY A 395 -10.96 6.45 -18.63
N ILE A 396 -10.56 7.15 -19.70
CA ILE A 396 -9.36 7.99 -19.71
C ILE A 396 -9.51 9.19 -18.75
N GLU A 397 -10.70 9.81 -18.69
CA GLU A 397 -10.98 10.88 -17.74
C GLU A 397 -10.90 10.40 -16.28
N GLN A 398 -11.34 9.17 -16.01
CA GLN A 398 -11.28 8.56 -14.67
C GLN A 398 -9.87 8.13 -14.22
N VAL A 399 -8.93 7.92 -15.14
CA VAL A 399 -7.55 7.50 -14.82
C VAL A 399 -6.83 8.53 -13.93
N GLY A 400 -7.18 9.82 -14.03
CA GLY A 400 -6.63 10.88 -13.17
C GLY A 400 -7.24 10.93 -11.76
N GLU A 401 -8.40 10.30 -11.55
CA GLU A 401 -9.20 10.41 -10.32
C GLU A 401 -9.22 9.11 -9.49
N SER A 402 -8.71 8.01 -10.06
CA SER A 402 -8.80 6.68 -9.47
C SER A 402 -7.63 6.36 -8.55
N ASN A 403 -7.90 6.22 -7.25
CA ASN A 403 -6.96 5.64 -6.28
C ASN A 403 -6.90 4.11 -6.44
N PHE A 404 -6.08 3.62 -7.36
CA PHE A 404 -5.79 2.19 -7.47
C PHE A 404 -4.85 1.75 -6.34
N SER A 405 -5.22 0.70 -5.59
CA SER A 405 -4.38 0.11 -4.52
C SER A 405 -3.35 -0.90 -5.03
N LEU A 406 -3.12 -0.98 -6.35
CA LEU A 406 -2.08 -1.84 -6.94
C LEU A 406 -0.71 -1.20 -6.71
N ASN A 407 0.18 -1.93 -6.06
CA ASN A 407 1.48 -1.40 -5.62
C ASN A 407 2.68 -2.08 -6.31
N HIS A 408 2.44 -3.09 -7.16
CA HIS A 408 3.51 -3.85 -7.82
C HIS A 408 3.16 -4.31 -9.26
N PRO A 409 4.06 -4.18 -10.25
CA PRO A 409 3.83 -4.65 -11.62
C PRO A 409 3.53 -6.16 -11.73
N ASN A 410 4.27 -7.01 -11.01
CA ASN A 410 3.98 -8.46 -10.97
C ASN A 410 2.63 -8.79 -10.30
N GLN A 411 2.16 -7.98 -9.34
CA GLN A 411 0.81 -8.12 -8.78
C GLN A 411 -0.25 -7.86 -9.84
N TYR A 412 -0.11 -6.75 -10.59
CA TYR A 412 -0.99 -6.45 -11.72
C TYR A 412 -1.06 -7.63 -12.70
N PHE A 413 0.10 -8.21 -13.05
CA PHE A 413 0.16 -9.34 -13.97
C PHE A 413 -0.65 -10.55 -13.47
N ILE A 414 -0.48 -10.94 -12.21
CA ILE A 414 -1.18 -12.10 -11.63
C ILE A 414 -2.69 -11.84 -11.55
N GLU A 415 -3.11 -10.67 -11.11
CA GLU A 415 -4.53 -10.32 -11.05
C GLU A 415 -5.15 -10.30 -12.45
N SER A 416 -4.43 -9.77 -13.45
CA SER A 416 -4.87 -9.83 -14.84
C SER A 416 -5.05 -11.28 -15.33
N GLN A 417 -4.09 -12.16 -15.03
CA GLN A 417 -4.17 -13.58 -15.40
C GLN A 417 -5.35 -14.29 -14.69
N ARG A 418 -5.60 -13.97 -13.42
CA ARG A 418 -6.74 -14.51 -12.65
C ARG A 418 -8.08 -14.09 -13.26
N VAL A 419 -8.21 -12.82 -13.65
CA VAL A 419 -9.41 -12.29 -14.31
C VAL A 419 -9.64 -12.99 -15.65
N LEU A 420 -8.59 -13.11 -16.48
CA LEU A 420 -8.68 -13.77 -17.79
C LEU A 420 -8.99 -15.27 -17.69
N SER A 421 -8.59 -15.92 -16.60
CA SER A 421 -8.85 -17.34 -16.34
C SER A 421 -10.21 -17.60 -15.69
N GLY A 422 -11.05 -16.58 -15.51
CA GLY A 422 -12.37 -16.70 -14.90
C GLY A 422 -12.31 -17.10 -13.41
N GLY A 423 -11.25 -16.72 -12.70
CA GLY A 423 -11.08 -17.00 -11.27
C GLY A 423 -10.54 -18.40 -10.92
N LYS A 424 -10.14 -19.21 -11.91
CA LYS A 424 -9.45 -20.49 -11.67
C LYS A 424 -7.93 -20.28 -11.64
N ASP A 425 -7.25 -20.84 -10.64
CA ASP A 425 -5.79 -20.90 -10.61
C ASP A 425 -5.25 -21.65 -11.85
N ILE A 426 -4.12 -21.17 -12.39
CA ILE A 426 -3.48 -21.73 -13.59
C ILE A 426 -3.22 -23.23 -13.39
N LYS A 427 -3.63 -24.06 -14.37
CA LYS A 427 -3.51 -25.52 -14.33
C LYS A 427 -2.06 -25.95 -14.07
N ARG A 428 -1.88 -26.78 -13.04
CA ARG A 428 -0.63 -27.41 -12.62
C ARG A 428 -0.29 -28.56 -13.57
N GLU A 429 0.84 -28.49 -14.27
CA GLU A 429 1.46 -29.70 -14.82
C GLU A 429 2.39 -30.29 -13.77
N MET A 430 2.11 -31.53 -13.39
CA MET A 430 2.82 -32.29 -12.36
C MET A 430 3.93 -33.10 -13.06
N GLU A 431 5.18 -32.66 -12.96
CA GLU A 431 6.33 -33.52 -13.30
C GLU A 431 6.73 -34.33 -12.06
N THR A 432 6.81 -35.65 -12.24
CA THR A 432 7.17 -36.65 -11.23
C THR A 432 8.61 -36.43 -10.76
N PRO A 433 8.91 -36.40 -9.44
CA PRO A 433 10.27 -36.17 -8.98
C PRO A 433 11.12 -37.43 -9.11
N GLN A 434 12.19 -37.35 -9.92
CA GLN A 434 13.30 -38.30 -9.85
C GLN A 434 14.11 -38.02 -8.58
N ARG A 435 14.24 -39.06 -7.74
CA ARG A 435 15.12 -39.13 -6.57
C ARG A 435 16.56 -38.83 -6.97
N LEU A 436 17.16 -37.81 -6.37
CA LEU A 436 18.62 -37.71 -6.20
C LEU A 436 18.91 -37.57 -4.71
N GLN A 437 19.85 -38.40 -4.26
CA GLN A 437 20.24 -38.65 -2.88
C GLN A 437 20.81 -37.41 -2.19
N GLU A 438 20.37 -37.20 -0.95
CA GLU A 438 20.98 -36.29 0.01
C GLU A 438 22.40 -36.75 0.34
N ASN A 439 23.33 -35.80 0.39
CA ASN A 439 24.49 -35.88 1.28
C ASN A 439 24.59 -34.57 2.07
N SER A 440 24.61 -34.75 3.38
CA SER A 440 24.61 -33.76 4.45
C SER A 440 25.94 -33.00 4.58
N ALA A 441 25.89 -31.68 4.78
CA ALA A 441 26.85 -30.94 5.62
C ALA A 441 26.35 -29.52 5.98
N GLY A 442 25.88 -29.37 7.21
CA GLY A 442 26.27 -28.32 8.19
C GLY A 442 26.24 -26.83 7.86
N SER A 443 25.40 -26.11 8.64
CA SER A 443 25.66 -24.81 9.28
C SER A 443 25.74 -23.54 8.41
N THR A 444 24.62 -22.82 8.30
CA THR A 444 24.63 -21.35 8.07
C THR A 444 23.41 -20.68 8.71
N ALA A 445 23.46 -20.43 10.03
CA ALA A 445 22.47 -19.59 10.74
C ALA A 445 23.04 -18.22 11.19
N ALA A 446 24.25 -17.87 10.75
CA ALA A 446 24.96 -16.67 11.21
C ALA A 446 25.29 -15.64 10.10
N ARG A 447 24.71 -15.79 8.90
CA ARG A 447 25.04 -14.91 7.74
C ARG A 447 23.90 -14.01 7.25
N GLU A 448 22.72 -14.07 7.85
CA GLU A 448 21.53 -13.38 7.34
C GLU A 448 21.35 -11.95 7.90
N ALA A 449 22.02 -11.58 9.00
CA ALA A 449 21.89 -10.25 9.60
C ALA A 449 22.74 -9.15 8.94
N ALA A 450 23.67 -9.50 8.02
CA ALA A 450 24.60 -8.55 7.41
C ALA A 450 24.12 -7.96 6.06
N ASN A 451 22.99 -8.43 5.52
CA ASN A 451 22.57 -8.09 4.15
C ASN A 451 21.68 -6.84 4.05
N ALA A 452 20.93 -6.47 5.09
CA ALA A 452 19.97 -5.36 5.02
C ALA A 452 20.62 -3.96 4.94
N SER A 453 21.84 -3.81 5.44
CA SER A 453 22.62 -2.56 5.35
C SER A 453 23.47 -2.46 4.08
N GLN A 454 23.55 -3.52 3.27
CA GLN A 454 24.27 -3.53 1.99
C GLN A 454 23.39 -3.16 0.78
N ASP A 455 22.07 -3.13 0.91
CA ASP A 455 21.16 -2.85 -0.23
C ASP A 455 21.22 -1.40 -0.74
N LEU A 456 21.65 -0.43 0.09
CA LEU A 456 21.96 0.94 -0.39
C LEU A 456 23.40 1.06 -0.93
N ALA A 457 24.35 0.31 -0.36
CA ALA A 457 25.76 0.36 -0.77
C ALA A 457 26.06 -0.45 -2.04
N GLY A 458 25.26 -1.48 -2.35
CA GLY A 458 25.38 -2.25 -3.60
C GLY A 458 24.94 -1.48 -4.84
N MET A 459 24.13 -0.43 -4.67
CA MET A 459 23.65 0.40 -5.78
C MET A 459 24.72 1.38 -6.27
N THR A 460 25.56 1.91 -5.36
CA THR A 460 26.73 2.72 -5.74
C THR A 460 27.80 1.92 -6.47
N ASP A 461 27.90 0.61 -6.20
CA ASP A 461 28.86 -0.28 -6.86
C ASP A 461 28.47 -0.52 -8.34
N LEU A 462 27.18 -0.72 -8.64
CA LEU A 462 26.68 -0.87 -10.02
C LEU A 462 26.79 0.41 -10.86
N ASP A 463 26.52 1.58 -10.28
CA ASP A 463 26.65 2.87 -10.98
C ASP A 463 28.12 3.22 -11.27
N SER A 464 29.05 2.73 -10.43
CA SER A 464 30.50 2.96 -10.61
C SER A 464 31.17 2.01 -11.60
N ILE A 465 30.59 0.83 -11.86
CA ILE A 465 31.15 -0.19 -12.76
C ILE A 465 30.71 0.03 -14.22
N PHE A 466 29.64 0.79 -14.48
CA PHE A 466 29.06 0.95 -15.82
C PHE A 466 28.76 2.39 -16.22
N GLN A 467 29.70 3.31 -15.94
CA GLN A 467 29.80 4.51 -16.77
C GLN A 467 30.23 4.07 -18.18
N ASP A 468 29.27 3.94 -19.10
CA ASP A 468 29.59 3.84 -20.53
C ASP A 468 30.37 5.12 -20.95
N PRO A 469 31.36 5.02 -21.85
CA PRO A 469 31.91 6.19 -22.54
C PRO A 469 30.88 6.91 -23.42
#